data_AF-A0A662TZU7-F1
#
_entry.id   AF-A0A662TZU7-F1
#
_cell.length_a   1.000
_cell.length_b   1.000
_cell.length_c   1.000
_cell.angle_alpha   90.00
_cell.angle_beta   90.00
_cell.angle_gamma   90.00
#
_symmetry.space_group_name_H-M   'P 1'
#
loop_
_entity.id
_entity.type
_entity.pdbx_description
1 polymer ?
#
loop_
_entity_poly.entity_id
_entity_poly.type
_entity_poly.pdbx_seq_one_letter_code
_entity_poly.pdbx_strand_id
1 'polypeptide(L)'
;MFLKAYRRDDRVSSRLYVHPIYEELLKNGDEIEDWFVDTADLEPEDHFEIQAAVQKYTDGAVSKTINMPEGTTPEELSKLTLEYIRDLKGVTAYVDGSREGQILNRIPEGEVREYLEQNDSASPEAIECATGACDI
;
A
#
# COMPACT_ATOMS: atom_id res chain seq x y z
N MET A 1 3.53 3.37 -1.87
CA MET A 1 2.37 2.50 -2.07
C MET A 1 1.84 2.18 -0.68
N PHE A 2 0.57 2.49 -0.41
CA PHE A 2 -0.07 2.23 0.88
C PHE A 2 -1.11 1.14 0.64
N LEU A 3 -0.90 -0.03 1.24
CA LEU A 3 -1.76 -1.21 1.14
C LEU A 3 -2.35 -1.50 2.52
N LYS A 4 -3.58 -2.03 2.60
CA LYS A 4 -4.22 -2.41 3.88
C LYS A 4 -3.36 -3.43 4.64
N ALA A 5 -2.78 -4.36 3.90
CA ALA A 5 -1.73 -5.26 4.36
C ALA A 5 -0.77 -5.59 3.22
N TYR A 6 0.52 -5.71 3.54
CA TYR A 6 1.54 -6.08 2.57
C TYR A 6 2.69 -6.86 3.19
N ARG A 7 3.30 -7.73 2.39
CA ARG A 7 4.57 -8.37 2.69
C ARG A 7 5.69 -7.55 2.08
N ARG A 8 6.69 -7.24 2.90
CA ARG A 8 7.94 -6.65 2.46
C ARG A 8 9.01 -7.72 2.42
N ASP A 9 9.42 -8.08 1.22
CA ASP A 9 10.49 -9.05 0.97
C ASP A 9 11.78 -8.28 0.64
N ASP A 10 12.72 -8.24 1.60
CA ASP A 10 14.05 -7.68 1.39
C ASP A 10 15.13 -8.77 1.35
N ARG A 11 16.41 -8.36 1.20
CA ARG A 11 17.54 -9.31 1.08
C ARG A 11 17.81 -10.10 2.36
N VAL A 12 17.26 -9.67 3.50
CA VAL A 12 17.61 -10.18 4.84
C VAL A 12 16.43 -10.92 5.46
N SER A 13 15.21 -10.42 5.29
CA SER A 13 14.00 -10.96 5.91
C SER A 13 12.74 -10.59 5.13
N SER A 14 11.72 -11.43 5.28
CA SER A 14 10.36 -11.08 4.92
C SER A 14 9.62 -10.55 6.15
N ARG A 15 8.86 -9.48 6.01
CA ARG A 15 8.06 -8.88 7.09
C ARG A 15 6.66 -8.57 6.61
N LEU A 16 5.66 -8.96 7.39
CA LEU A 16 4.26 -8.65 7.13
C LEU A 16 3.87 -7.39 7.90
N TYR A 17 3.20 -6.48 7.23
CA TYR A 17 2.68 -5.25 7.79
C TYR A 17 1.17 -5.20 7.58
N VAL A 18 0.42 -4.95 8.66
CA VAL A 18 -1.02 -4.73 8.66
C VAL A 18 -1.30 -3.32 9.15
N HIS A 19 -2.19 -2.60 8.47
CA HIS A 19 -2.61 -1.28 8.94
C HIS A 19 -3.38 -1.42 10.27
N PRO A 20 -3.10 -0.62 11.32
CA PRO A 20 -3.71 -0.82 12.65
C PRO A 20 -5.24 -0.79 12.66
N ILE A 21 -5.86 0.13 11.91
CA ILE A 21 -7.33 0.19 11.78
C ILE A 21 -7.85 -1.06 11.06
N TYR A 22 -7.13 -1.56 10.07
CA TYR A 22 -7.54 -2.75 9.33
C TYR A 22 -7.47 -3.99 10.23
N GLU A 23 -6.42 -4.10 11.04
CA GLU A 23 -6.31 -5.15 12.06
C GLU A 23 -7.48 -5.10 13.06
N GLU A 24 -7.82 -3.93 13.59
CA GLU A 24 -8.92 -3.76 14.54
C GLU A 24 -10.27 -4.18 13.94
N LEU A 25 -10.57 -3.73 12.72
CA LEU A 25 -11.78 -4.12 11.99
C LEU A 25 -11.86 -5.64 11.79
N LEU A 26 -10.77 -6.27 11.38
CA LEU A 26 -10.72 -7.72 11.16
C LEU A 26 -10.89 -8.52 12.47
N LYS A 27 -10.32 -8.04 13.58
CA LYS A 27 -10.41 -8.67 14.92
C LYS A 27 -11.81 -8.56 15.50
N ASN A 28 -12.46 -7.42 15.34
CA ASN A 28 -13.84 -7.21 15.80
C ASN A 28 -14.87 -7.91 14.91
N GLY A 29 -14.49 -8.27 13.68
CA GLY A 29 -15.41 -8.81 12.68
C GLY A 29 -16.32 -7.74 12.08
N ASP A 30 -15.86 -6.48 12.10
CA ASP A 30 -16.58 -5.34 11.54
C ASP A 30 -16.56 -5.41 10.00
N GLU A 31 -17.60 -4.86 9.38
CA GLU A 31 -17.66 -4.69 7.93
C GLU A 31 -16.66 -3.59 7.51
N ILE A 32 -15.84 -3.88 6.50
CA ILE A 32 -14.91 -2.88 5.95
C ILE A 32 -15.69 -2.00 5.00
N GLU A 33 -15.77 -0.71 5.30
CA GLU A 33 -16.53 0.21 4.46
C GLU A 33 -15.86 0.48 3.11
N ASP A 34 -16.68 0.75 2.09
CA ASP A 34 -16.24 1.00 0.71
C ASP A 34 -15.26 2.18 0.57
N TRP A 35 -15.26 3.13 1.51
CA TRP A 35 -14.34 4.27 1.48
C TRP A 35 -12.93 3.91 2.01
N PHE A 36 -12.80 2.78 2.71
CA PHE A 36 -11.52 2.29 3.19
C PHE A 36 -10.82 1.53 2.05
N VAL A 37 -10.20 2.28 1.14
CA VAL A 37 -9.52 1.78 -0.05
C VAL A 37 -8.00 1.83 0.10
N ASP A 38 -7.30 1.00 -0.66
CA ASP A 38 -5.85 1.09 -0.82
C ASP A 38 -5.41 1.32 -2.27
N THR A 39 -4.10 1.43 -2.50
CA THR A 39 -3.57 1.75 -3.83
C THR A 39 -3.83 0.70 -4.90
N ALA A 40 -4.23 -0.53 -4.53
CA ALA A 40 -4.61 -1.56 -5.49
C ALA A 40 -6.11 -1.56 -5.79
N ASP A 41 -6.90 -0.81 -5.02
CA ASP A 41 -8.34 -0.62 -5.24
C ASP A 41 -8.64 0.59 -6.14
N LEU A 42 -7.61 1.35 -6.55
CA LEU A 42 -7.73 2.57 -7.35
C LEU A 42 -7.40 2.31 -8.82
N GLU A 43 -8.22 2.85 -9.71
CA GLU A 43 -7.93 2.87 -11.14
C GLU A 43 -6.88 3.95 -11.46
N PRO A 44 -6.14 3.85 -12.58
CA PRO A 44 -5.19 4.87 -13.03
C PRO A 44 -5.74 6.30 -12.95
N GLU A 45 -6.96 6.52 -13.43
CA GLU A 45 -7.65 7.80 -13.44
C GLU A 45 -7.81 8.37 -12.01
N ASP A 46 -8.16 7.53 -11.04
CA ASP A 46 -8.29 7.94 -9.63
C ASP A 46 -6.96 8.48 -9.08
N HIS A 47 -5.84 7.89 -9.49
CA HIS A 47 -4.50 8.36 -9.11
C HIS A 47 -4.18 9.73 -9.71
N PHE A 48 -4.62 10.02 -10.94
CA PHE A 48 -4.44 11.31 -11.59
C PHE A 48 -5.32 12.38 -10.93
N GLU A 49 -6.60 12.07 -10.69
CA GLU A 49 -7.57 12.99 -10.08
C GLU A 49 -7.11 13.50 -8.72
N ILE A 50 -6.68 12.59 -7.84
CA ILE A 50 -6.17 12.99 -6.52
C ILE A 50 -4.88 13.81 -6.62
N GLN A 51 -4.00 13.53 -7.61
CA GLN A 51 -2.81 14.34 -7.81
C GLN A 51 -3.19 15.76 -8.28
N ALA A 52 -4.15 15.88 -9.20
CA ALA A 52 -4.64 17.15 -9.72
C ALA A 52 -5.34 17.98 -8.63
N ALA A 53 -6.17 17.33 -7.81
CA ALA A 53 -6.84 17.95 -6.67
C ALA A 53 -5.83 18.58 -5.70
N VAL A 54 -4.75 17.87 -5.37
CA VAL A 54 -3.68 18.39 -4.50
C VAL A 54 -2.85 19.46 -5.21
N GLN A 55 -2.57 19.29 -6.51
CA GLN A 55 -1.74 20.20 -7.29
C GLN A 55 -2.36 21.61 -7.40
N LYS A 56 -3.69 21.72 -7.39
CA LYS A 56 -4.44 23.00 -7.36
C LYS A 56 -4.05 23.91 -6.18
N TYR A 57 -3.65 23.31 -5.06
CA TYR A 57 -3.28 24.03 -3.83
C TYR A 57 -1.78 23.98 -3.54
N THR A 58 -0.97 23.49 -4.48
CA THR A 58 0.47 23.28 -4.30
C THR A 58 1.28 24.09 -5.31
N ASP A 59 2.12 25.01 -4.82
CA ASP A 59 3.01 25.82 -5.66
C ASP A 59 4.15 24.99 -6.27
N GLY A 60 4.63 23.98 -5.54
CA GLY A 60 5.56 22.97 -6.05
C GLY A 60 4.88 21.91 -6.93
N ALA A 61 5.67 20.98 -7.47
CA ALA A 61 5.14 19.78 -8.10
C ALA A 61 4.80 18.72 -7.04
N VAL A 62 3.69 18.01 -7.22
CA VAL A 62 3.30 16.89 -6.34
C VAL A 62 4.08 15.63 -6.73
N SER A 63 4.90 15.11 -5.83
CA SER A 63 5.67 13.86 -6.03
C SER A 63 4.80 12.64 -5.69
N LYS A 64 3.88 12.30 -6.59
CA LYS A 64 3.03 11.11 -6.51
C LYS A 64 3.31 10.17 -7.68
N THR A 65 3.34 8.88 -7.40
CA THR A 65 3.41 7.82 -8.41
C THR A 65 1.99 7.35 -8.75
N ILE A 66 1.68 7.32 -10.03
CA ILE A 66 0.49 6.71 -10.62
C ILE A 66 0.81 5.23 -10.83
N ASN A 67 0.07 4.33 -10.17
CA ASN A 67 0.19 2.90 -10.43
C ASN A 67 -0.67 2.56 -11.64
N MET A 68 -0.12 1.80 -12.58
CA MET A 68 -0.80 1.36 -13.79
C MET A 68 -0.81 -0.18 -13.81
N PRO A 69 -1.87 -0.82 -14.32
CA PRO A 69 -1.94 -2.27 -14.41
C PRO A 69 -0.88 -2.84 -15.35
N GLU A 70 -0.54 -4.11 -15.16
CA GLU A 70 0.38 -4.83 -16.03
C GLU A 70 -0.13 -4.81 -17.48
N GLY A 71 0.78 -4.60 -18.44
CA GLY A 71 0.43 -4.52 -19.86
C GLY A 71 -0.06 -3.16 -20.34
N THR A 72 -0.13 -2.15 -19.46
CA THR A 72 -0.39 -0.75 -19.86
C THR A 72 0.56 -0.31 -20.96
N THR A 73 0.00 0.18 -22.06
CA THR A 73 0.74 0.64 -23.24
C THR A 73 1.21 2.09 -23.11
N PRO A 74 2.29 2.49 -23.81
CA PRO A 74 2.70 3.89 -23.89
C PRO A 74 1.58 4.82 -24.41
N GLU A 75 0.75 4.33 -25.32
CA GLU A 75 -0.38 5.09 -25.89
C GLU A 75 -1.46 5.38 -24.85
N GLU A 76 -1.83 4.40 -24.02
CA GLU A 76 -2.78 4.57 -22.91
C GLU A 76 -2.25 5.58 -21.88
N LEU A 77 -0.99 5.44 -21.48
CA LEU A 77 -0.34 6.38 -20.56
C LEU A 77 -0.29 7.80 -21.15
N SER A 78 0.02 7.92 -22.45
CA SER A 78 0.06 9.22 -23.14
C SER A 78 -1.32 9.87 -23.17
N LYS A 79 -2.37 9.10 -23.48
CA LYS A 79 -3.75 9.59 -23.50
C LYS A 79 -4.16 10.15 -22.14
N LEU A 80 -3.94 9.39 -21.06
CA LEU A 80 -4.23 9.84 -19.69
C LEU A 80 -3.40 11.07 -19.32
N THR A 81 -2.10 11.06 -19.61
CA THR A 81 -1.24 12.21 -19.30
C THR A 81 -1.70 13.49 -19.99
N LEU A 82 -2.15 13.40 -21.25
CA LEU A 82 -2.66 14.54 -22.01
C LEU A 82 -3.99 15.09 -21.45
N GLU A 83 -4.83 14.24 -20.88
CA GLU A 83 -6.07 14.64 -20.21
C GLU A 83 -5.80 15.56 -19.01
N TYR A 84 -4.76 15.25 -18.22
CA TYR A 84 -4.42 15.99 -16.99
C TYR A 84 -3.28 17.02 -17.13
N ILE A 85 -2.74 17.22 -18.34
CA ILE A 85 -1.53 18.05 -18.56
C ILE A 85 -1.71 19.52 -18.16
N ARG A 86 -2.95 20.02 -18.13
CA ARG A 86 -3.27 21.41 -17.77
C ARG A 86 -3.26 21.64 -16.26
N ASP A 87 -3.50 20.58 -15.50
CA ASP A 87 -3.65 20.63 -14.05
C ASP A 87 -2.37 20.14 -13.33
N LEU A 88 -1.53 19.36 -14.01
CA LEU A 88 -0.34 18.75 -13.44
C LEU A 88 0.98 19.38 -13.92
N LYS A 89 1.92 19.54 -12.98
CA LYS A 89 3.29 20.02 -13.28
C LYS A 89 4.26 18.90 -13.67
N GLY A 90 3.87 17.65 -13.44
CA GLY A 90 4.66 16.47 -13.74
C GLY A 90 3.93 15.21 -13.31
N VAL A 91 4.25 14.09 -13.97
CA VAL A 91 3.63 12.79 -13.73
C VAL A 91 4.74 11.75 -13.62
N THR A 92 4.63 10.87 -12.63
CA THR A 92 5.46 9.67 -12.52
C THR A 92 4.54 8.46 -12.57
N ALA A 93 4.73 7.58 -13.54
CA ALA A 93 3.96 6.35 -13.64
C ALA A 93 4.81 5.12 -13.31
N TYR A 94 4.20 4.14 -12.68
CA TYR A 94 4.74 2.82 -12.44
C TYR A 94 3.79 1.78 -13.04
N VAL A 95 4.24 1.08 -14.08
CA VAL A 95 3.48 -0.03 -14.66
C VAL A 95 3.80 -1.30 -13.88
N ASP A 96 2.75 -1.98 -13.41
CA ASP A 96 2.89 -3.23 -12.70
C ASP A 96 3.63 -4.26 -13.57
N GLY A 97 4.49 -5.07 -12.95
CA GLY A 97 5.36 -6.01 -13.67
C GLY A 97 6.52 -5.38 -14.46
N SER A 98 6.67 -4.04 -14.51
CA SER A 98 7.77 -3.39 -15.26
C SER A 98 9.18 -3.63 -14.69
N ARG A 99 9.29 -4.20 -13.48
CA ARG A 99 10.55 -4.58 -12.85
C ARG A 99 10.43 -6.00 -12.31
N GLU A 100 11.47 -6.80 -12.53
CA GLU A 100 11.60 -8.12 -11.93
C GLU A 100 11.79 -7.99 -10.41
N GLY A 101 10.97 -8.72 -9.64
CA GLY A 101 11.02 -8.76 -8.18
C GLY A 101 10.47 -7.51 -7.51
N GLN A 102 9.21 -7.59 -7.06
CA GLN A 102 8.60 -6.53 -6.25
C GLN A 102 8.88 -6.76 -4.76
N ILE A 103 9.35 -5.70 -4.10
CA ILE A 103 9.66 -5.72 -2.66
C ILE A 103 8.38 -5.70 -1.84
N LEU A 104 7.33 -5.04 -2.34
CA LEU A 104 6.06 -4.88 -1.63
C LEU A 104 5.00 -5.71 -2.35
N ASN A 105 4.46 -6.70 -1.66
CA ASN A 105 3.46 -7.62 -2.21
C ASN A 105 2.17 -7.46 -1.40
N ARG A 106 1.05 -7.17 -2.06
CA ARG A 106 -0.26 -7.14 -1.41
C ARG A 106 -0.59 -8.54 -0.89
N ILE A 107 -1.16 -8.60 0.31
CA ILE A 107 -1.58 -9.85 0.93
C ILE A 107 -3.11 -9.93 0.92
N PRO A 108 -3.71 -11.07 0.51
CA PRO A 108 -5.15 -11.25 0.56
C PRO A 108 -5.66 -11.32 2.01
N GLU A 109 -6.89 -10.86 2.26
CA GLU A 109 -7.47 -10.81 3.60
C GLU A 109 -7.39 -12.14 4.37
N GLY A 110 -7.58 -13.28 3.71
CA GLY A 110 -7.47 -14.60 4.34
C GLY A 110 -6.10 -14.85 4.98
N GLU A 111 -5.01 -14.52 4.28
CA GLU A 111 -3.64 -14.66 4.80
C GLU A 111 -3.36 -13.64 5.93
N VAL A 112 -4.00 -12.46 5.89
CA VAL A 112 -3.94 -11.48 6.99
C VAL A 112 -4.60 -12.03 8.25
N ARG A 113 -5.79 -12.64 8.14
CA ARG A 113 -6.49 -13.23 9.27
C ARG A 113 -5.67 -14.34 9.93
N GLU A 114 -5.12 -15.25 9.13
CA GLU A 114 -4.23 -16.32 9.62
C GLU A 114 -3.00 -15.75 10.35
N TYR A 115 -2.40 -14.69 9.83
CA TYR A 115 -1.25 -14.03 10.46
C TYR A 115 -1.61 -13.39 11.81
N LEU A 116 -2.78 -12.72 11.91
CA LEU A 116 -3.22 -12.08 13.15
C LEU A 116 -3.51 -13.11 14.25
N GLU A 117 -4.13 -14.23 13.91
CA GLU A 117 -4.39 -15.34 14.85
C GLU A 117 -3.07 -15.94 15.40
N GLN A 118 -2.06 -16.10 14.53
CA GLN A 118 -0.76 -16.63 14.94
C GLN A 118 0.01 -15.67 15.85
N ASN A 119 -0.06 -14.35 15.62
CA ASN A 119 0.65 -13.37 16.46
C ASN A 119 -0.06 -13.07 17.78
N ASP A 120 -1.39 -13.17 17.85
CA ASP A 120 -2.12 -13.09 19.13
C ASP A 120 -1.82 -14.30 20.04
N SER A 121 -1.34 -15.42 19.48
CA SER A 121 -0.91 -16.59 20.24
C SER A 121 0.51 -16.48 20.83
N ALA A 122 1.27 -15.44 20.48
CA ALA A 122 2.54 -15.12 21.14
C ALA A 122 2.25 -14.50 22.51
N SER A 123 2.47 -15.26 23.59
CA SER A 123 2.20 -14.79 24.94
C SER A 123 3.05 -13.54 25.29
N PRO A 124 2.55 -12.64 26.16
CA PRO A 124 3.30 -11.49 26.65
C PRO A 124 4.64 -11.87 27.31
N GLU A 125 4.80 -13.12 27.75
CA GLU A 125 6.02 -13.64 28.38
C GLU A 125 7.22 -13.69 27.42
N ALA A 126 7.00 -13.66 26.10
CA ALA A 126 8.09 -13.59 25.13
C ALA A 126 8.72 -12.18 25.03
N ILE A 127 8.01 -11.13 25.46
CA ILE A 127 8.46 -9.74 25.36
C ILE A 127 9.39 -9.36 26.53
N GLU A 128 9.28 -10.01 27.69
CA GLU A 128 10.15 -9.77 28.86
C GLU A 128 11.62 -10.15 28.61
N CYS A 129 11.90 -11.08 27.70
CA CYS A 129 13.26 -11.58 27.47
C CYS A 129 14.10 -10.69 26.52
N ALA A 130 13.48 -9.74 25.80
CA ALA A 130 14.17 -8.93 24.79
C ALA A 130 15.00 -7.76 25.37
N THR A 131 14.75 -7.35 26.61
CA THR A 131 15.48 -6.25 27.30
C THR A 131 16.67 -6.74 28.12
N GLY A 132 16.90 -8.06 28.21
CA GLY A 132 18.05 -8.64 28.90
C GLY A 132 18.04 -8.45 30.43
N ALA A 133 16.90 -8.12 31.02
CA ALA A 133 16.72 -8.09 32.47
C ALA A 133 16.00 -9.36 32.91
N CYS A 134 16.75 -10.44 33.17
CA CYS A 134 16.24 -11.51 34.02
C CYS A 134 16.36 -11.05 35.47
N ASP A 135 15.26 -10.97 36.20
CA ASP A 135 15.31 -10.93 37.65
C ASP A 135 15.92 -12.24 38.16
N ILE A 136 16.91 -12.12 39.03
CA ILE A 136 17.70 -13.22 39.62
C ILE A 136 16.86 -13.99 40.64
#